data_AF-A0AA35SYL0-F1
#
_entry.id   AF-A0AA35SYL0-F1
#
_cell.length_a   1.000
_cell.length_b   1.000
_cell.length_c   1.000
_cell.angle_alpha   90.00
_cell.angle_beta   90.00
_cell.angle_gamma   90.00
#
_symmetry.space_group_name_H-M   'P 1'
#
loop_
_entity.id
_entity.type
_entity.pdbx_description
1 polymer ?
#
loop_
_entity_poly.entity_id
_entity_poly.type
_entity_poly.pdbx_seq_one_letter_code
_entity_poly.pdbx_strand_id
1 'polypeptide(L)'
;MFWALYITSHTVTVMVCIGFWSTQYEPCIRETENNTTLAASFIDRNTSTGSREDCGVDFLSIHVHGINAVLVICDIVLSLVPFNALHFLYPCIFTLNYVVFSGIYYAANGTNESGDPYIYSILNYAENPVMSSVAAILLVFLPAAMYVIPLLVACARDRVYQWMTERCNTFIEATESETTRHK
;
A
#
# COMPACT_ATOMS: atom_id res chain seq x y z
N MET A 1 -26.17 0.35 -6.80
CA MET A 1 -25.89 -1.06 -6.46
C MET A 1 -24.57 -1.57 -7.04
N PHE A 2 -24.29 -1.37 -8.34
CA PHE A 2 -23.00 -1.78 -8.95
C PHE A 2 -21.75 -1.14 -8.31
N TRP A 3 -21.87 0.12 -7.87
CA TRP A 3 -20.77 0.84 -7.20
C TRP A 3 -20.34 0.21 -5.86
N ALA A 4 -21.28 -0.28 -5.05
CA ALA A 4 -20.98 -0.90 -3.77
C ALA A 4 -20.30 -2.27 -3.94
N LEU A 5 -20.75 -3.07 -4.93
CA LEU A 5 -20.15 -4.37 -5.25
C LEU A 5 -18.73 -4.24 -5.84
N TYR A 6 -18.48 -3.18 -6.61
CA TYR A 6 -17.17 -2.88 -7.17
C TYR A 6 -16.18 -2.35 -6.13
N ILE A 7 -16.64 -1.48 -5.22
CA ILE A 7 -15.85 -1.05 -4.05
C ILE A 7 -15.51 -2.25 -3.19
N THR A 8 -16.48 -3.12 -2.86
CA THR A 8 -16.17 -4.33 -2.10
C THR A 8 -15.21 -5.24 -2.85
N SER A 9 -15.29 -5.31 -4.19
CA SER A 9 -14.33 -6.08 -4.98
C SER A 9 -12.93 -5.47 -4.94
N HIS A 10 -12.75 -4.15 -5.01
CA HIS A 10 -11.42 -3.52 -4.95
C HIS A 10 -10.87 -3.49 -3.53
N THR A 11 -11.70 -3.28 -2.50
CA THR A 11 -11.26 -3.39 -1.11
C THR A 11 -10.95 -4.82 -0.75
N VAL A 12 -11.69 -5.81 -1.26
CA VAL A 12 -11.37 -7.23 -1.09
C VAL A 12 -10.13 -7.60 -1.89
N THR A 13 -9.91 -7.06 -3.09
CA THR A 13 -8.64 -7.28 -3.82
C THR A 13 -7.46 -6.66 -3.08
N VAL A 14 -7.58 -5.43 -2.56
CA VAL A 14 -6.52 -4.79 -1.77
C VAL A 14 -6.32 -5.51 -0.43
N MET A 15 -7.38 -5.97 0.24
CA MET A 15 -7.29 -6.79 1.46
C MET A 15 -6.81 -8.21 1.19
N VAL A 16 -7.09 -8.80 0.03
CA VAL A 16 -6.54 -10.08 -0.42
C VAL A 16 -5.09 -9.88 -0.81
N CYS A 17 -4.69 -8.75 -1.39
CA CYS A 17 -3.28 -8.41 -1.62
C CYS A 17 -2.52 -8.19 -0.31
N ILE A 18 -3.13 -7.54 0.69
CA ILE A 18 -2.57 -7.40 2.05
C ILE A 18 -2.61 -8.75 2.81
N GLY A 19 -3.61 -9.59 2.57
CA GLY A 19 -3.68 -10.96 3.09
C GLY A 19 -2.64 -11.86 2.42
N PHE A 20 -2.42 -11.71 1.12
CA PHE A 20 -1.37 -12.38 0.34
C PHE A 20 0.02 -11.92 0.81
N TRP A 21 0.14 -10.63 1.18
CA TRP A 21 1.32 -10.05 1.82
C TRP A 21 1.61 -10.68 3.18
N SER A 22 0.57 -11.00 3.98
CA SER A 22 0.77 -11.74 5.24
C SER A 22 1.17 -13.20 5.01
N THR A 23 0.64 -13.87 3.98
CA THR A 23 0.99 -15.26 3.67
C THR A 23 2.32 -15.44 2.94
N GLN A 24 2.86 -14.40 2.31
CA GLN A 24 4.20 -14.42 1.69
C GLN A 24 5.33 -14.21 2.70
N TYR A 25 5.04 -13.65 3.88
CA TYR A 25 6.03 -13.45 4.95
C TYR A 25 6.32 -14.73 5.76
N GLU A 26 5.36 -15.66 5.87
CA GLU A 26 5.48 -16.88 6.68
C GLU A 26 6.43 -17.97 6.12
N PRO A 27 6.49 -18.28 4.80
CA PRO A 27 7.29 -19.42 4.33
C PRO A 27 8.78 -19.13 4.15
N CYS A 28 9.20 -17.86 4.03
CA CYS A 28 10.61 -17.53 3.78
C CYS A 28 11.49 -17.58 5.05
N ILE A 29 10.91 -17.34 6.23
CA ILE A 29 11.68 -17.38 7.50
C ILE A 29 11.94 -18.83 7.94
N ARG A 30 10.99 -19.74 7.75
CA ARG A 30 11.01 -21.09 8.34
C ARG A 30 11.97 -22.09 7.67
N GLU A 31 12.22 -21.96 6.37
CA GLU A 31 13.16 -22.84 5.65
C GLU A 31 14.62 -22.42 5.84
N THR A 32 14.84 -21.13 6.09
CA THR A 32 16.17 -20.59 6.34
C THR A 32 16.70 -21.09 7.69
N GLU A 33 15.87 -21.13 8.75
CA GLU A 33 16.28 -21.53 10.11
C GLU A 33 16.72 -23.01 10.22
N ASN A 34 16.06 -23.90 9.47
CA ASN A 34 16.32 -25.34 9.54
C ASN A 34 17.57 -25.76 8.74
N ASN A 35 17.88 -25.05 7.65
CA ASN A 35 19.06 -25.30 6.83
C ASN A 35 20.28 -24.49 7.30
N THR A 36 20.07 -23.38 8.02
CA THR A 36 21.14 -22.58 8.63
C THR A 36 21.64 -23.17 9.93
N THR A 37 20.88 -23.90 10.73
CA THR A 37 21.43 -24.47 11.99
C THR A 37 22.54 -25.51 11.76
N LEU A 38 22.48 -26.29 10.68
CA LEU A 38 23.55 -27.24 10.30
C LEU A 38 24.69 -26.58 9.49
N ALA A 39 24.42 -25.50 8.76
CA ALA A 39 25.44 -24.78 7.99
C ALA A 39 26.15 -23.68 8.82
N ALA A 40 25.45 -23.04 9.76
CA ALA A 40 25.96 -21.98 10.63
C ALA A 40 27.01 -22.49 11.61
N SER A 41 26.88 -23.73 12.12
CA SER A 41 27.94 -24.35 12.94
C SER A 41 29.23 -24.61 12.16
N PHE A 42 29.17 -24.70 10.82
CA PHE A 42 30.33 -24.87 9.95
C PHE A 42 30.88 -23.54 9.40
N ILE A 43 30.03 -22.51 9.22
CA ILE A 43 30.41 -21.19 8.69
C ILE A 43 30.98 -20.26 9.78
N ASP A 44 30.56 -20.41 11.05
CA ASP A 44 31.00 -19.54 12.17
C ASP A 44 32.53 -19.58 12.43
N ARG A 45 33.23 -20.64 12.00
CA ARG A 45 34.70 -20.73 12.19
C ARG A 45 35.55 -19.96 11.16
N ASN A 46 34.98 -19.47 10.05
CA ASN A 46 35.78 -18.97 8.93
C ASN A 46 35.41 -17.57 8.42
N THR A 47 34.47 -16.86 9.04
CA THR A 47 34.00 -15.55 8.55
C THR A 47 34.20 -14.46 9.59
N SER A 48 35.44 -14.32 10.07
CA SER A 48 35.92 -13.09 10.73
C SER A 48 36.29 -12.02 9.69
N THR A 49 35.49 -11.83 8.65
CA THR A 49 35.75 -10.87 7.56
C THR A 49 34.47 -10.38 6.92
N GLY A 50 34.10 -9.14 7.26
CA GLY A 50 33.28 -8.28 6.41
C GLY A 50 31.77 -8.46 6.59
N SER A 51 31.21 -7.68 7.51
CA SER A 51 29.84 -7.18 7.41
C SER A 51 29.63 -6.61 6.00
N ARG A 52 28.94 -7.37 5.14
CA ARG A 52 28.30 -6.79 3.96
C ARG A 52 27.17 -5.90 4.50
N GLU A 53 27.46 -4.62 4.62
CA GLU A 53 26.43 -3.59 4.53
C GLU A 53 25.87 -3.67 3.10
N ASP A 54 24.91 -4.57 2.86
CA ASP A 54 24.18 -4.58 1.61
C ASP A 54 23.24 -3.36 1.62
N CYS A 55 23.79 -2.20 1.24
CA CYS A 55 23.06 -1.04 0.71
C CYS A 55 22.51 -1.40 -0.68
N GLY A 56 21.75 -2.49 -0.74
CA GLY A 56 21.10 -3.01 -1.93
C GLY A 56 19.61 -2.89 -1.70
N VAL A 57 18.93 -2.18 -2.60
CA VAL A 57 17.46 -2.15 -2.60
C VAL A 57 16.98 -3.60 -2.73
N ASP A 58 16.40 -4.12 -1.65
CA ASP A 58 15.96 -5.51 -1.59
C ASP A 58 14.90 -5.76 -2.69
N PHE A 59 15.04 -6.86 -3.42
CA PHE A 59 14.12 -7.23 -4.49
C PHE A 59 12.68 -7.33 -3.99
N LEU A 60 12.49 -7.80 -2.75
CA LEU A 60 11.20 -7.84 -2.11
C LEU A 60 10.66 -6.42 -1.95
N SER A 61 11.45 -5.48 -1.44
CA SER A 61 11.05 -4.08 -1.28
C SER A 61 10.62 -3.43 -2.61
N ILE A 62 11.36 -3.68 -3.70
CA ILE A 62 11.03 -3.18 -5.05
C ILE A 62 9.69 -3.73 -5.51
N HIS A 63 9.47 -5.03 -5.36
CA HIS A 63 8.23 -5.68 -5.80
C HIS A 63 7.02 -5.18 -4.99
N VAL A 64 7.18 -5.22 -3.68
CA VAL A 64 6.15 -4.97 -2.68
C VAL A 64 5.73 -3.49 -2.64
N HIS A 65 6.66 -2.55 -2.89
CA HIS A 65 6.36 -1.12 -2.85
C HIS A 65 6.38 -0.48 -4.25
N GLY A 66 7.41 -0.75 -5.04
CA GLY A 66 7.60 -0.11 -6.35
C GLY A 66 6.62 -0.60 -7.41
N ILE A 67 6.58 -1.92 -7.66
CA ILE A 67 5.72 -2.49 -8.70
C ILE A 67 4.24 -2.27 -8.34
N ASN A 68 3.86 -2.48 -7.08
CA ASN A 68 2.50 -2.20 -6.61
C ASN A 68 2.09 -0.73 -6.83
N ALA A 69 2.98 0.24 -6.58
CA ALA A 69 2.67 1.65 -6.82
C ALA A 69 2.43 1.94 -8.32
N VAL A 70 3.24 1.37 -9.21
CA VAL A 70 3.07 1.53 -10.66
C VAL A 70 1.74 0.94 -11.12
N LEU A 71 1.41 -0.27 -10.65
CA LEU A 71 0.15 -0.94 -11.00
C LEU A 71 -1.07 -0.11 -10.57
N VAL A 72 -1.06 0.48 -9.38
CA VAL A 72 -2.13 1.37 -8.90
C VAL A 72 -2.29 2.60 -9.79
N ILE A 73 -1.18 3.23 -10.20
CA ILE A 73 -1.23 4.39 -11.11
C ILE A 73 -1.82 3.98 -12.47
N CYS A 74 -1.38 2.86 -13.03
CA CYS A 74 -1.91 2.34 -14.29
C CYS A 74 -3.41 2.06 -14.20
N ASP A 75 -3.86 1.44 -13.12
CA ASP A 75 -5.27 1.13 -12.90
C ASP A 75 -6.14 2.41 -12.82
N ILE A 76 -5.66 3.46 -12.15
CA ILE A 76 -6.38 4.74 -12.08
C ILE A 76 -6.49 5.40 -13.45
N VAL A 77 -5.41 5.40 -14.24
CA VAL A 77 -5.40 6.01 -15.58
C VAL A 77 -6.30 5.25 -16.56
N LEU A 78 -6.30 3.92 -16.49
CA LEU A 78 -7.06 3.07 -17.42
C LEU A 78 -8.52 2.87 -17.00
N SER A 79 -8.83 2.97 -15.71
CA SER A 79 -10.21 2.83 -15.24
C SER A 79 -11.04 4.07 -15.58
N LEU A 80 -12.28 3.84 -16.02
CA LEU A 80 -13.29 4.89 -16.23
C LEU A 80 -14.09 5.20 -14.95
N VAL A 81 -13.64 4.68 -13.80
CA VAL A 81 -14.37 4.78 -12.54
C VAL A 81 -14.11 6.16 -11.92
N PRO A 82 -15.17 6.91 -11.52
CA PRO A 82 -14.99 8.19 -10.87
C PRO A 82 -14.33 8.01 -9.50
N PHE A 83 -13.27 8.77 -9.23
CA PHE A 83 -12.52 8.68 -7.99
C PHE A 83 -13.19 9.52 -6.90
N ASN A 84 -13.89 8.87 -5.97
CA ASN A 84 -14.64 9.54 -4.91
C ASN A 84 -13.74 9.85 -3.72
N ALA A 85 -13.54 11.14 -3.41
CA ALA A 85 -12.66 11.61 -2.34
C ALA A 85 -12.97 11.00 -0.96
N LEU A 86 -14.18 10.53 -0.69
CA LEU A 86 -14.53 9.91 0.59
C LEU A 86 -13.83 8.56 0.86
N HIS A 87 -13.17 7.96 -0.13
CA HIS A 87 -12.55 6.64 0.03
C HIS A 87 -11.30 6.64 0.91
N PHE A 88 -10.71 7.81 1.23
CA PHE A 88 -9.60 7.86 2.20
C PHE A 88 -10.05 7.48 3.62
N LEU A 89 -11.34 7.58 3.93
CA LEU A 89 -11.87 7.24 5.25
C LEU A 89 -11.69 5.74 5.57
N TYR A 90 -11.76 4.86 4.57
CA TYR A 90 -11.62 3.42 4.76
C TYR A 90 -10.25 3.02 5.34
N PRO A 91 -9.10 3.38 4.72
CA PRO A 91 -7.80 3.04 5.30
C PRO A 91 -7.56 3.76 6.63
N CYS A 92 -8.07 4.98 6.83
CA CYS A 92 -7.95 5.68 8.11
C CYS A 92 -8.73 5.00 9.24
N ILE A 93 -9.96 4.53 8.99
CA ILE A 93 -10.72 3.78 9.99
C ILE A 93 -10.03 2.46 10.31
N PHE A 94 -9.50 1.77 9.29
CA PHE A 94 -8.76 0.53 9.48
C PHE A 94 -7.52 0.72 10.36
N THR A 95 -6.68 1.72 10.06
CA THR A 95 -5.48 2.00 10.86
C THR A 95 -5.82 2.51 12.26
N LEU A 96 -6.90 3.27 12.43
CA LEU A 96 -7.39 3.68 13.73
C LEU A 96 -7.79 2.47 14.59
N ASN A 97 -8.56 1.52 14.04
CA ASN A 97 -8.93 0.29 14.75
C ASN A 97 -7.69 -0.50 15.16
N TYR A 98 -6.70 -0.58 14.27
CA TYR A 98 -5.44 -1.26 14.54
C TYR A 98 -4.66 -0.61 15.69
N VAL A 99 -4.55 0.72 15.73
CA VAL A 99 -3.88 1.46 16.81
C VAL A 99 -4.61 1.31 18.15
N VAL A 100 -5.94 1.32 18.14
CA VAL A 100 -6.73 1.06 19.36
C VAL A 100 -6.48 -0.36 19.86
N PHE A 101 -6.49 -1.34 18.95
CA PHE A 101 -6.18 -2.72 19.28
C PHE A 101 -4.77 -2.88 19.84
N SER A 102 -3.75 -2.26 19.23
CA SER A 102 -2.36 -2.36 19.70
C SER A 102 -2.18 -1.76 21.10
N GLY A 103 -2.88 -0.66 21.41
CA GLY A 103 -2.87 -0.06 22.74
C GLY A 103 -3.51 -0.98 23.80
N ILE A 104 -4.64 -1.60 23.48
CA ILE A 104 -5.30 -2.58 24.38
C ILE A 104 -4.42 -3.82 24.55
N TYR A 105 -3.85 -4.33 23.48
CA TYR A 105 -2.97 -5.50 23.49
C TYR A 105 -1.77 -5.28 24.42
N TYR A 106 -1.15 -4.10 24.35
CA TYR A 106 -0.09 -3.70 25.27
C TYR A 106 -0.58 -3.59 26.72
N ALA A 107 -1.72 -2.93 26.96
CA ALA A 107 -2.29 -2.77 28.30
C ALA A 107 -2.71 -4.11 28.95
N ALA A 108 -3.08 -5.10 28.13
CA ALA A 108 -3.41 -6.46 28.56
C ALA A 108 -2.16 -7.34 28.73
N ASN A 109 -0.95 -6.78 28.60
CA ASN A 109 0.32 -7.48 28.71
C ASN A 109 0.46 -8.63 27.67
N GLY A 110 -0.12 -8.44 26.48
CA GLY A 110 -0.06 -9.39 25.37
C GLY A 110 1.36 -9.54 24.82
N THR A 111 1.73 -10.79 24.50
CA THR A 111 3.07 -11.14 24.01
C THR A 111 2.98 -11.84 22.65
N ASN A 112 3.87 -11.48 21.73
CA ASN A 112 3.96 -12.17 20.44
C ASN A 112 4.49 -13.61 20.60
N GLU A 113 4.65 -14.33 19.49
CA GLU A 113 5.16 -15.71 19.48
C GLU A 113 6.58 -15.84 20.06
N SER A 114 7.35 -14.76 20.02
CA SER A 114 8.71 -14.67 20.58
C SER A 114 8.73 -14.23 22.05
N GLY A 115 7.56 -13.94 22.64
CA GLY A 115 7.43 -13.48 24.03
C GLY A 115 7.58 -11.96 24.23
N ASP A 116 7.73 -11.17 23.18
CA ASP A 116 7.91 -9.72 23.29
C ASP A 116 6.58 -8.99 23.52
N PRO A 117 6.56 -7.91 24.33
CA PRO A 117 5.35 -7.16 24.69
C PRO A 117 4.89 -6.18 23.60
N TYR A 118 5.05 -6.55 22.32
CA TYR A 118 4.62 -5.74 21.17
C TYR A 118 4.32 -6.63 19.96
N ILE A 119 3.42 -6.14 19.09
CA ILE A 119 3.09 -6.83 17.83
C ILE A 119 4.15 -6.50 16.77
N TYR A 120 4.53 -5.23 16.67
CA TYR A 120 5.62 -4.75 15.83
C TYR A 120 6.59 -3.93 16.67
N SER A 121 7.88 -4.05 16.40
CA SER A 121 8.95 -3.35 17.12
C SER A 121 8.78 -1.82 17.12
N ILE A 122 8.23 -1.26 16.04
CA ILE A 122 7.95 0.18 15.91
C ILE A 122 6.83 0.67 16.85
N LEU A 123 6.01 -0.25 17.38
CA LEU A 123 4.96 0.01 18.37
C LEU A 123 5.33 -0.54 19.76
N ASN A 124 6.63 -0.62 20.08
CA ASN A 124 7.08 -1.01 21.41
C ASN A 124 6.83 0.13 22.43
N TYR A 125 5.67 0.09 23.09
CA TYR A 125 5.31 1.07 24.12
C TYR A 125 6.11 0.90 25.43
N ALA A 126 6.75 -0.26 25.66
CA ALA A 126 7.53 -0.52 26.87
C ALA A 126 8.89 0.17 26.86
N GLU A 127 9.58 0.14 25.73
CA GLU A 127 10.94 0.69 25.62
C GLU A 127 10.91 2.19 25.36
N ASN A 128 10.09 2.64 24.40
CA ASN A 128 10.04 4.03 23.97
C ASN A 128 8.58 4.48 23.76
N PRO A 129 7.85 4.81 24.83
CA PRO A 129 6.42 5.14 24.74
C PRO A 129 6.15 6.38 23.86
N VAL A 130 7.06 7.36 23.88
CA VAL A 130 6.94 8.57 23.05
C VAL A 130 7.07 8.24 21.57
N MET A 131 8.11 7.52 21.16
CA MET A 131 8.33 7.15 19.75
C MET A 131 7.20 6.28 19.22
N SER A 132 6.74 5.31 20.01
CA SER A 132 5.64 4.42 19.64
C SER A 132 4.32 5.16 19.53
N SER A 133 4.07 6.17 20.37
CA SER A 133 2.88 7.04 20.25
C SER A 133 2.92 7.90 18.98
N VAL A 134 4.09 8.44 18.62
CA VAL A 134 4.29 9.19 17.37
C VAL A 134 4.11 8.28 16.16
N ALA A 135 4.67 7.07 16.19
CA ALA A 135 4.51 6.08 15.12
C ALA A 135 3.03 5.69 14.94
N ALA A 136 2.30 5.48 16.04
CA ALA A 136 0.88 5.18 16.00
C ALA A 136 0.05 6.34 15.39
N ILE A 137 0.36 7.59 15.75
CA ILE A 137 -0.26 8.77 15.15
C ILE A 137 0.04 8.82 13.64
N LEU A 138 1.31 8.67 13.26
CA LEU A 138 1.72 8.66 11.86
C LEU A 138 1.02 7.56 11.07
N LEU A 139 0.83 6.37 11.63
CA LEU A 139 0.13 5.25 10.99
C LEU A 139 -1.33 5.60 10.62
N VAL A 140 -1.98 6.50 11.38
CA VAL A 140 -3.35 6.97 11.08
C VAL A 140 -3.37 8.04 9.99
N PHE A 141 -2.39 8.96 9.98
CA PHE A 141 -2.36 10.09 9.06
C PHE A 141 -1.66 9.79 7.73
N LEU A 142 -0.71 8.86 7.70
CA LEU A 142 0.05 8.49 6.50
C LEU A 142 -0.87 8.03 5.35
N PRO A 143 -1.89 7.17 5.55
CA PRO A 143 -2.79 6.77 4.47
C PRO A 143 -3.56 7.95 3.87
N ALA A 144 -3.97 8.92 4.70
CA ALA A 144 -4.64 10.13 4.22
C ALA A 144 -3.69 10.98 3.35
N ALA A 145 -2.42 11.12 3.76
CA ALA A 145 -1.42 11.82 2.98
C ALA A 145 -1.11 11.09 1.65
N MET A 146 -0.97 9.76 1.69
CA MET A 146 -0.72 8.95 0.48
C MET A 146 -1.90 8.97 -0.49
N TYR A 147 -3.14 9.09 0.01
CA TYR A 147 -4.35 9.18 -0.81
C TYR A 147 -4.39 10.42 -1.72
N VAL A 148 -3.63 11.47 -1.38
CA VAL A 148 -3.48 12.67 -2.22
C VAL A 148 -2.91 12.30 -3.59
N ILE A 149 -1.99 11.33 -3.68
CA ILE A 149 -1.34 10.96 -4.95
C ILE A 149 -2.35 10.36 -5.94
N PRO A 150 -3.11 9.29 -5.61
CA PRO A 150 -4.21 8.80 -6.43
C PRO A 150 -5.22 9.87 -6.82
N LEU A 151 -5.58 10.76 -5.89
CA LEU A 151 -6.52 11.85 -6.15
C LEU A 151 -5.98 12.82 -7.20
N LEU A 152 -4.70 13.21 -7.12
CA LEU A 152 -4.06 14.07 -8.11
C LEU A 152 -4.00 13.40 -9.48
N VAL A 153 -3.67 12.11 -9.55
CA VAL A 153 -3.65 11.33 -10.80
C VAL A 153 -5.05 11.25 -11.41
N ALA A 154 -6.09 10.96 -10.60
CA ALA A 154 -7.47 10.93 -11.06
C ALA A 154 -7.95 12.30 -11.57
N CYS A 155 -7.65 13.38 -10.83
CA CYS A 155 -7.93 14.75 -11.26
C CYS A 155 -7.22 15.10 -12.57
N ALA A 156 -5.97 14.67 -12.75
CA ALA A 156 -5.22 14.89 -13.99
C ALA A 156 -5.85 14.13 -15.16
N ARG A 157 -6.22 12.85 -14.95
CA ARG A 157 -6.93 12.02 -15.94
C ARG A 157 -8.24 12.68 -16.37
N ASP A 158 -9.06 13.13 -15.43
CA ASP A 158 -10.38 13.71 -15.72
C ASP A 158 -10.24 15.02 -16.50
N ARG A 159 -9.23 15.84 -16.20
CA ARG A 159 -8.91 17.05 -16.98
C ARG A 159 -8.50 16.71 -18.42
N VAL A 160 -7.66 15.70 -18.61
CA VAL A 160 -7.26 15.24 -19.95
C VAL A 160 -8.47 14.72 -20.72
N TYR A 161 -9.33 13.93 -20.07
CA TYR A 161 -10.53 13.38 -20.68
C TYR A 161 -11.50 14.48 -21.15
N GLN A 162 -11.73 15.49 -20.30
CA GLN A 162 -12.56 16.66 -20.65
C GLN A 162 -11.96 17.43 -21.82
N TRP A 163 -10.65 17.72 -21.78
CA TRP A 163 -9.95 18.43 -22.85
C TRP A 163 -10.05 17.70 -24.21
N MET A 164 -9.90 16.37 -24.22
CA MET A 164 -10.06 15.57 -25.44
C MET A 164 -11.50 15.60 -25.95
N THR A 165 -12.48 15.53 -25.04
CA THR A 165 -13.90 15.52 -25.39
C THR A 165 -14.35 16.86 -25.99
N GLU A 166 -13.94 17.98 -25.39
CA GLU A 166 -14.20 19.32 -25.93
C GLU A 166 -13.63 19.48 -27.33
N ARG A 167 -12.38 19.03 -27.52
CA ARG A 167 -11.74 19.13 -28.83
C ARG A 167 -12.46 18.29 -29.89
N CYS A 168 -12.85 17.06 -29.55
CA CYS A 168 -13.59 16.17 -30.44
C CYS A 168 -14.94 16.78 -30.86
N ASN A 169 -15.71 17.31 -29.90
CA ASN A 169 -17.00 17.93 -30.17
C ASN A 169 -16.86 19.13 -31.12
N THR A 170 -15.87 20.00 -30.89
CA THR A 170 -15.61 21.15 -31.79
C THR A 170 -15.25 20.71 -33.23
N PHE A 171 -14.55 19.59 -33.39
CA PHE A 171 -14.25 19.05 -34.72
C PHE A 171 -15.50 18.49 -35.41
N ILE A 172 -16.39 17.83 -34.67
CA ILE A 172 -17.65 17.28 -35.20
C ILE A 172 -18.58 18.42 -35.65
N GLU A 173 -18.73 19.47 -34.85
CA GLU A 173 -19.57 20.63 -35.22
C GLU A 173 -19.05 21.34 -36.47
N ALA A 174 -17.73 21.43 -36.63
CA ALA A 174 -17.12 22.02 -37.82
C ALA A 174 -17.46 21.22 -39.09
N THR A 175 -17.36 19.89 -39.05
CA THR A 175 -17.64 19.02 -40.23
C THR A 175 -19.12 18.99 -40.61
N GLU A 176 -20.03 19.08 -39.64
CA GLU A 176 -21.48 19.18 -39.90
C GLU A 176 -21.85 20.50 -40.60
N SER A 177 -21.18 21.60 -40.22
CA SER A 177 -21.40 22.92 -40.81
C SER A 177 -20.94 23.02 -42.28
N GLU A 178 -19.87 22.33 -42.64
CA GLU A 178 -19.38 22.26 -44.02
C GLU A 178 -20.31 21.39 -44.89
N THR A 179 -20.75 20.25 -44.36
CA THR A 179 -21.66 19.33 -45.08
C THR A 179 -23.01 19.99 -45.40
N THR A 180 -23.54 20.81 -44.48
CA THR A 180 -24.80 21.54 -44.69
C THR A 180 -24.66 22.70 -45.67
N ARG A 181 -23.50 23.35 -45.77
CA ARG A 181 -23.26 24.42 -46.75
C ARG A 181 -23.24 23.92 -48.20
N HIS A 182 -22.88 22.66 -48.42
CA HIS A 182 -22.78 22.04 -49.75
C HIS A 182 -24.09 21.41 -50.26
N LYS A 183 -25.18 21.45 -49.48
CA LYS A 183 -26.52 21.02 -49.90
C LYS A 183 -27.40 22.22 -50.23
#